data_AF-A3PEQ9-F1
#
_entry.id   AF-A3PEQ9-F1
#
_cell.length_a   1.000
_cell.length_b   1.000
_cell.length_c   1.000
_cell.angle_alpha   90.00
_cell.angle_beta   90.00
_cell.angle_gamma   90.00
#
_symmetry.space_group_name_H-M   'P 1'
#
loop_
_entity.id
_entity.type
_entity.pdbx_description
1 polymer ?
#
loop_
_entity_poly.entity_id
_entity_poly.type
_entity_poly.pdbx_seq_one_letter_code
_entity_poly.pdbx_strand_id
1 'polypeptide(L)'
;MKKFLIPLLAFLSLPIPINAEKLCTLTSELDKDVVIKMDGEYLGMFGRITYKNNPMYRISFFHQNGYGGHRYTISEDKDPNISWEDFKHQKYPGNGLAVFFVGNQVAKGTPVEKRKKGQKRMLMPKLGQNIWYIRNEWERRTEPDNLKVISAAEGFFKIEGKKCKFPYMW
;
A
#
# COMPACT_ATOMS: atom_id res chain seq x y z
N MET A 1 30.44 9.06 40.65
CA MET A 1 29.76 7.98 39.87
C MET A 1 28.55 8.49 39.07
N LYS A 2 28.59 9.70 38.46
CA LYS A 2 27.44 10.32 37.77
C LYS A 2 27.65 10.60 36.27
N LYS A 3 28.82 10.26 35.71
CA LYS A 3 29.21 10.63 34.33
C LYS A 3 29.04 9.51 33.28
N PHE A 4 28.52 8.34 33.65
CA PHE A 4 28.36 7.19 32.74
C PHE A 4 26.91 6.89 32.33
N LEU A 5 25.92 7.65 32.82
CA LEU A 5 24.49 7.40 32.50
C LEU A 5 24.04 8.00 31.16
N ILE A 6 24.73 9.03 30.67
CA ILE A 6 24.36 9.74 29.44
C ILE A 6 24.64 8.92 28.15
N PRO A 7 25.76 8.19 27.97
CA PRO A 7 25.98 7.42 26.76
C PRO A 7 25.08 6.18 26.66
N LEU A 8 24.58 5.67 27.79
CA LEU A 8 23.69 4.50 27.81
C LEU A 8 22.26 4.83 27.33
N LEU A 9 21.77 6.03 27.66
CA LEU A 9 20.46 6.51 27.21
C LEU A 9 20.44 6.87 25.71
N ALA A 10 21.57 7.30 25.15
CA ALA A 10 21.70 7.58 23.73
C ALA A 10 21.59 6.31 22.87
N PHE A 11 22.12 5.17 23.34
CA PHE A 11 22.03 3.89 22.64
C PHE A 11 20.61 3.30 22.60
N LEU A 12 19.78 3.57 23.62
CA LEU A 12 18.38 3.13 23.67
C LEU A 12 17.44 4.01 22.82
N SER A 13 17.91 5.17 22.36
CA SER A 13 17.13 6.09 21.52
C SER A 13 17.35 5.88 20.02
N LEU A 14 18.19 4.93 19.62
CA LEU A 14 18.36 4.60 18.21
C LEU A 14 17.06 3.95 17.71
N PRO A 15 16.39 4.53 16.70
CA PRO A 15 15.22 3.90 16.10
C PRO A 15 15.63 2.51 15.64
N ILE A 16 14.88 1.48 16.05
CA ILE A 16 15.09 0.11 15.58
C ILE A 16 15.14 0.20 14.05
N PRO A 17 16.24 -0.22 13.39
CA PRO A 17 16.32 -0.17 11.94
C PRO A 17 15.24 -1.11 11.42
N ILE A 18 14.11 -0.56 11.01
CA ILE A 18 13.12 -1.28 10.24
C ILE A 18 13.87 -1.73 9.00
N ASN A 19 14.04 -3.03 8.83
CA ASN A 19 14.76 -3.60 7.71
C ASN A 19 13.99 -3.29 6.41
N ALA A 20 14.31 -2.14 5.82
CA ALA A 20 13.67 -1.59 4.63
C ALA A 20 13.82 -2.49 3.40
N GLU A 21 14.74 -3.47 3.42
CA GLU A 21 14.89 -4.44 2.33
C GLU A 21 13.70 -5.41 2.23
N LYS A 22 12.87 -5.52 3.27
CA LYS A 22 11.73 -6.47 3.30
C LYS A 22 10.42 -5.90 2.78
N LEU A 23 10.21 -4.59 2.78
CA LEU A 23 8.89 -4.01 2.52
C LEU A 23 8.72 -3.57 1.07
N CYS A 24 7.59 -3.95 0.46
CA CYS A 24 7.15 -3.33 -0.79
C CYS A 24 6.41 -2.04 -0.47
N THR A 25 6.84 -0.94 -1.10
CA THR A 25 6.31 0.40 -0.84
C THR A 25 5.67 0.96 -2.11
N LEU A 26 4.43 1.40 -2.01
CA LEU A 26 3.72 2.15 -3.05
C LEU A 26 3.54 3.59 -2.57
N THR A 27 4.18 4.55 -3.21
CA THR A 27 4.10 5.97 -2.82
C THR A 27 3.26 6.72 -3.84
N SER A 28 2.24 7.48 -3.42
CA SER A 28 1.45 8.26 -4.37
C SER A 28 2.33 9.31 -5.06
N GLU A 29 2.17 9.44 -6.38
CA GLU A 29 2.83 10.49 -7.16
C GLU A 29 2.18 11.86 -6.96
N LEU A 30 0.94 11.91 -6.45
CA LEU A 30 0.21 13.15 -6.16
C LEU A 30 0.48 13.68 -4.75
N ASP A 31 0.63 12.79 -3.77
CA ASP A 31 0.94 13.15 -2.38
C ASP A 31 1.91 12.13 -1.76
N LYS A 32 3.16 12.54 -1.54
CA LYS A 32 4.22 11.65 -1.03
C LYS A 32 4.00 11.18 0.40
N ASP A 33 3.13 11.85 1.16
CA ASP A 33 2.77 11.43 2.52
C ASP A 33 1.79 10.25 2.51
N VAL A 34 1.15 9.96 1.36
CA VAL A 34 0.26 8.81 1.17
C VAL A 34 1.05 7.62 0.66
N VAL A 35 1.26 6.65 1.55
CA VAL A 35 2.13 5.50 1.31
C VAL A 35 1.41 4.21 1.64
N ILE A 36 1.49 3.22 0.75
CA ILE A 36 1.06 1.85 1.00
C ILE A 36 2.30 1.02 1.32
N LYS A 37 2.38 0.53 2.56
CA LYS A 37 3.44 -0.38 3.00
C LYS A 37 2.87 -1.80 3.05
N MET A 38 3.50 -2.72 2.33
CA MET A 38 3.04 -4.11 2.25
C MET A 38 4.14 -5.07 2.69
N ASP A 39 3.67 -6.15 3.31
CA ASP A 39 4.43 -7.34 3.67
C ASP A 39 3.85 -8.55 2.91
N GLY A 40 4.71 -9.52 2.61
CA GLY A 40 4.38 -10.75 1.87
C GLY A 40 4.97 -10.86 0.46
N GLU A 41 4.91 -12.07 -0.11
CA GLU A 41 5.36 -12.39 -1.47
C GLU A 41 4.21 -13.00 -2.30
N TYR A 42 4.26 -12.78 -3.63
CA TYR A 42 3.40 -13.42 -4.64
C TYR A 42 1.88 -13.19 -4.54
N LEU A 43 1.16 -14.03 -3.78
CA LEU A 43 -0.31 -14.24 -3.93
C LEU A 43 -1.16 -13.67 -2.80
N GLY A 44 -0.54 -13.06 -1.80
CA GLY A 44 -1.23 -12.40 -0.69
C GLY A 44 -0.37 -11.28 -0.14
N MET A 45 -0.25 -10.18 -0.89
CA MET A 45 0.40 -9.00 -0.36
C MET A 45 -0.60 -8.29 0.54
N PHE A 46 -0.27 -8.17 1.82
CA PHE A 46 -1.09 -7.49 2.81
C PHE A 46 -0.37 -6.24 3.28
N GLY A 47 -1.10 -5.15 3.45
CA GLY A 47 -0.49 -3.88 3.79
C GLY A 47 -1.45 -2.88 4.35
N ARG A 48 -0.90 -1.68 4.59
CA ARG A 48 -1.63 -0.54 5.11
C ARG A 48 -1.40 0.66 4.23
N ILE A 49 -2.48 1.38 3.95
CA ILE A 49 -2.42 2.76 3.46
C ILE A 49 -2.22 3.65 4.67
N THR A 50 -1.18 4.48 4.60
CA THR A 50 -0.77 5.40 5.64
C THR A 50 -0.78 6.83 5.10
N TYR A 51 -1.09 7.79 5.97
CA TYR A 51 -0.88 9.22 5.72
C TYR A 51 0.02 9.78 6.82
N LYS A 52 1.16 10.39 6.46
CA LYS A 52 2.16 10.88 7.43
C LYS A 52 2.56 9.80 8.46
N ASN A 53 2.69 8.56 8.00
CA ASN A 53 2.94 7.35 8.78
C ASN A 53 1.81 6.88 9.71
N ASN A 54 0.66 7.56 9.75
CA ASN A 54 -0.51 7.09 10.49
C ASN A 54 -1.29 6.07 9.63
N PRO A 55 -1.50 4.83 10.10
CA PRO A 55 -2.28 3.85 9.37
C PRO A 55 -3.76 4.24 9.35
N MET A 56 -4.36 4.19 8.16
CA MET A 56 -5.77 4.59 7.96
C MET A 56 -6.61 3.47 7.39
N TYR A 57 -6.05 2.70 6.46
CA TYR A 57 -6.75 1.61 5.77
C TYR A 57 -5.88 0.39 5.66
N ARG A 58 -6.53 -0.77 5.67
CA ARG A 58 -5.91 -2.05 5.30
C ARG A 58 -6.18 -2.34 3.85
N ILE A 59 -5.18 -2.85 3.16
CA ILE A 59 -5.30 -3.24 1.76
C ILE A 59 -4.62 -4.58 1.54
N SER A 60 -5.24 -5.44 0.74
CA SER A 60 -4.62 -6.66 0.26
C SER A 60 -4.72 -6.75 -1.24
N PHE A 61 -3.66 -7.24 -1.87
CA PHE A 61 -3.61 -7.54 -3.29
C PHE A 61 -3.58 -9.04 -3.50
N PHE A 62 -4.39 -9.49 -4.45
CA PHE A 62 -4.49 -10.89 -4.81
C PHE A 62 -4.71 -11.03 -6.31
N HIS A 63 -4.32 -12.20 -6.82
CA HIS A 63 -4.56 -12.57 -8.20
C HIS A 63 -5.83 -13.42 -8.27
N GLN A 64 -6.81 -12.99 -9.08
CA GLN A 64 -7.94 -13.87 -9.40
C GLN A 64 -7.58 -14.76 -10.59
N ASN A 65 -7.36 -16.04 -10.31
CA ASN A 65 -7.25 -17.07 -11.34
C ASN A 65 -8.50 -17.03 -12.23
N GLY A 66 -8.32 -16.93 -13.55
CA GLY A 66 -9.39 -16.98 -14.56
C GLY A 66 -9.85 -15.64 -15.16
N TYR A 67 -9.69 -14.50 -14.46
CA TYR A 67 -10.08 -13.17 -14.98
C TYR A 67 -8.88 -12.27 -15.32
N GLY A 68 -7.67 -12.79 -15.12
CA GLY A 68 -6.40 -12.24 -15.60
C GLY A 68 -5.96 -10.92 -14.98
N GLY A 69 -6.71 -10.31 -14.06
CA GLY A 69 -6.39 -9.03 -13.44
C GLY A 69 -5.93 -9.17 -11.99
N HIS A 70 -5.05 -8.27 -11.57
CA HIS A 70 -4.79 -8.09 -10.15
C HIS A 70 -5.89 -7.26 -9.52
N ARG A 71 -6.31 -7.67 -8.33
CA ARG A 71 -7.33 -6.98 -7.58
C ARG A 71 -6.78 -6.56 -6.24
N TYR A 72 -7.39 -5.52 -5.70
CA TYR A 72 -7.22 -5.18 -4.31
C TYR A 72 -8.54 -5.25 -3.59
N THR A 73 -8.43 -5.46 -2.29
CA THR A 73 -9.52 -5.37 -1.33
C THR A 73 -9.07 -4.43 -0.21
N ILE A 74 -9.99 -3.61 0.29
CA ILE A 74 -9.71 -2.55 1.26
C ILE A 74 -10.77 -2.48 2.36
N SER A 75 -10.36 -2.15 3.58
CA SER A 75 -11.22 -1.83 4.72
C SER A 75 -10.57 -0.79 5.64
N GLU A 76 -11.34 -0.26 6.60
CA GLU A 76 -10.78 0.57 7.68
C GLU A 76 -9.77 -0.21 8.52
N ASP A 77 -8.70 0.44 8.95
CA ASP A 77 -7.76 -0.13 9.90
C ASP A 77 -8.24 0.01 11.36
N LYS A 78 -9.25 -0.78 11.76
CA LYS A 78 -9.87 -0.67 13.12
C LYS A 78 -9.12 -1.41 14.22
N ASP A 79 -8.43 -2.50 13.90
CA ASP A 79 -7.65 -3.30 14.86
C ASP A 79 -6.22 -3.41 14.34
N PRO A 80 -5.21 -2.75 14.94
CA PRO A 80 -3.84 -2.75 14.44
C PRO A 80 -3.19 -4.15 14.42
N ASN A 81 -3.71 -5.13 15.17
CA ASN A 81 -3.10 -6.44 15.35
C ASN A 81 -3.75 -7.56 14.52
N ILE A 82 -4.86 -7.31 13.83
CA ILE A 82 -5.52 -8.35 13.03
C ILE A 82 -4.58 -8.91 11.96
N SER A 83 -4.51 -10.25 11.92
CA SER A 83 -3.65 -11.02 11.01
C SER A 83 -4.20 -11.01 9.57
N TRP A 84 -3.39 -11.43 8.59
CA TRP A 84 -3.88 -11.64 7.22
C TRP A 84 -4.99 -12.70 7.16
N GLU A 85 -4.87 -13.76 7.95
CA GLU A 85 -5.86 -14.85 8.01
C GLU A 85 -7.21 -14.36 8.53
N ASP A 86 -7.22 -13.48 9.52
CA ASP A 86 -8.46 -12.91 10.02
C ASP A 86 -9.00 -11.86 9.05
N PHE A 87 -8.12 -11.02 8.49
CA PHE A 87 -8.47 -10.04 7.47
C PHE A 87 -9.15 -10.73 6.29
N LYS A 88 -8.67 -11.90 5.85
CA LYS A 88 -9.22 -12.52 4.65
C LYS A 88 -10.67 -13.01 4.80
N HIS A 89 -11.11 -13.20 6.05
CA HIS A 89 -12.45 -13.64 6.42
C HIS A 89 -13.37 -12.48 6.82
N GLN A 90 -12.85 -11.26 6.96
CA GLN A 90 -13.68 -10.09 7.20
C GLN A 90 -14.56 -9.76 5.98
N LYS A 91 -15.77 -9.28 6.24
CA LYS A 91 -16.67 -8.77 5.20
C LYS A 91 -16.06 -7.50 4.62
N TYR A 92 -15.48 -7.61 3.43
CA TYR A 92 -14.74 -6.50 2.85
C TYR A 92 -15.65 -5.44 2.22
N PRO A 93 -15.57 -4.18 2.64
CA PRO A 93 -16.44 -3.12 2.11
C PRO A 93 -16.03 -2.59 0.73
N GLY A 94 -14.74 -2.69 0.33
CA GLY A 94 -14.27 -2.17 -0.96
C GLY A 94 -13.38 -3.16 -1.72
N ASN A 95 -13.57 -3.25 -3.03
CA ASN A 95 -12.67 -3.99 -3.93
C ASN A 95 -12.50 -3.27 -5.27
N GLY A 96 -11.40 -3.55 -5.97
CA GLY A 96 -11.12 -2.92 -7.26
C GLY A 96 -9.98 -3.59 -8.02
N LEU A 97 -9.66 -3.02 -9.18
CA LEU A 97 -8.55 -3.46 -10.02
C LEU A 97 -7.27 -2.72 -9.61
N ALA A 98 -6.14 -3.45 -9.61
CA ALA A 98 -4.81 -2.88 -9.58
C ALA A 98 -4.18 -3.03 -10.97
N VAL A 99 -3.96 -1.91 -11.65
CA VAL A 99 -3.43 -1.86 -13.00
C VAL A 99 -1.96 -1.45 -12.95
N PHE A 100 -1.09 -2.29 -13.52
CA PHE A 100 0.35 -2.09 -13.48
C PHE A 100 0.87 -1.44 -14.74
N PHE A 101 1.82 -0.53 -14.57
CA PHE A 101 2.49 0.20 -15.63
C PHE A 101 4.00 0.14 -15.46
N VAL A 102 4.71 0.19 -16.58
CA VAL A 102 6.14 0.48 -16.66
C VAL A 102 6.31 1.72 -17.54
N GLY A 103 6.71 2.84 -16.93
CA GLY A 103 6.62 4.15 -17.57
C GLY A 103 5.15 4.52 -17.85
N ASN A 104 4.81 4.73 -19.11
CA ASN A 104 3.45 5.01 -19.59
C ASN A 104 2.79 3.80 -20.27
N GLN A 105 3.40 2.62 -20.21
CA GLN A 105 2.91 1.40 -20.85
C GLN A 105 2.26 0.47 -19.84
N VAL A 106 1.09 -0.08 -20.17
CA VAL A 106 0.45 -1.14 -19.36
C VAL A 106 1.34 -2.39 -19.37
N ALA A 107 1.70 -2.87 -18.19
CA ALA A 107 2.62 -4.01 -18.02
C ALA A 107 1.96 -5.34 -18.45
N LYS A 108 0.67 -5.50 -18.12
CA LYS A 108 -0.13 -6.66 -18.52
C LYS A 108 -0.41 -6.59 -20.03
N GLY A 109 -0.11 -7.67 -20.76
CA GLY A 109 -0.31 -7.76 -22.21
C GLY A 109 0.89 -7.28 -23.05
N THR A 110 1.90 -6.66 -22.43
CA THR A 110 3.18 -6.39 -23.08
C THR A 110 4.16 -7.51 -22.71
N PRO A 111 4.68 -8.30 -23.68
CA PRO A 111 5.73 -9.28 -23.43
C PRO A 111 6.95 -8.63 -22.77
N VAL A 112 7.61 -9.35 -21.85
CA VAL A 112 8.69 -8.80 -21.00
C VAL A 112 9.79 -8.14 -21.84
N GLU A 113 10.20 -8.81 -22.91
CA GLU A 113 11.20 -8.38 -23.86
C GLU A 113 10.80 -7.14 -24.66
N LYS A 114 9.50 -6.83 -24.75
CA LYS A 114 8.95 -5.64 -25.43
C LYS A 114 8.63 -4.50 -24.46
N ARG A 115 8.81 -4.69 -23.15
CA ARG A 115 8.53 -3.64 -22.15
C ARG A 115 9.60 -2.57 -22.22
N LYS A 116 9.16 -1.32 -22.32
CA LYS A 116 10.08 -0.18 -22.18
C LYS A 116 10.66 -0.16 -20.77
N LYS A 117 11.94 0.18 -20.64
CA LYS A 117 12.54 0.51 -19.34
C LYS A 117 11.83 1.74 -18.78
N GLY A 118 11.47 1.73 -17.51
CA GLY A 118 10.78 2.87 -16.90
C GLY A 118 10.41 2.66 -15.44
N GLN A 119 9.87 3.72 -14.84
CA GLN A 119 9.35 3.69 -13.48
C GLN A 119 8.17 2.72 -13.39
N LYS A 120 8.24 1.80 -12.43
CA LYS A 120 7.12 0.89 -12.12
C LYS A 120 6.05 1.68 -11.36
N ARG A 121 4.81 1.59 -11.83
CA ARG A 121 3.66 2.32 -11.29
C ARG A 121 2.43 1.42 -11.20
N MET A 122 1.54 1.76 -10.28
CA MET A 122 0.23 1.14 -10.12
C MET A 122 -0.85 2.22 -10.19
N LEU A 123 -1.95 1.93 -10.87
CA LEU A 123 -3.19 2.71 -10.81
C LEU A 123 -4.29 1.85 -10.21
N MET A 124 -5.06 2.41 -9.29
CA MET A 124 -6.21 1.75 -8.67
C MET A 124 -7.47 2.61 -8.89
N PRO A 125 -8.14 2.50 -10.06
CA PRO A 125 -9.14 3.48 -10.50
C PRO A 125 -10.36 3.67 -9.59
N LYS A 126 -10.63 2.73 -8.69
CA LYS A 126 -11.77 2.80 -7.75
C LYS A 126 -11.33 3.04 -6.31
N LEU A 127 -10.05 3.36 -6.07
CA LEU A 127 -9.53 3.41 -4.70
C LEU A 127 -10.11 4.58 -3.93
N GLY A 128 -10.13 5.79 -4.49
CA GLY A 128 -10.73 6.96 -3.84
C GLY A 128 -12.21 6.76 -3.56
N GLN A 129 -12.96 6.24 -4.55
CA GLN A 129 -14.37 5.86 -4.38
C GLN A 129 -14.55 4.85 -3.24
N ASN A 130 -13.76 3.78 -3.20
CA ASN A 130 -13.86 2.78 -2.14
C ASN A 130 -13.56 3.41 -0.78
N ILE A 131 -12.51 4.22 -0.65
CA ILE A 131 -12.15 4.91 0.59
C ILE A 131 -13.29 5.81 1.09
N TRP A 132 -13.95 6.54 0.18
CA TRP A 132 -15.11 7.38 0.50
C TRP A 132 -16.27 6.58 1.11
N TYR A 133 -16.62 5.44 0.50
CA TYR A 133 -17.77 4.64 0.93
C TYR A 133 -17.48 3.63 2.06
N ILE A 134 -16.21 3.37 2.37
CA ILE A 134 -15.81 2.47 3.47
C ILE A 134 -16.24 3.01 4.82
N ARG A 135 -16.15 4.34 5.02
CA ARG A 135 -16.60 5.00 6.25
C ARG A 135 -18.09 5.29 6.11
N ASN A 136 -18.89 4.92 7.11
CA ASN A 136 -20.34 5.14 7.07
C ASN A 136 -20.76 6.52 7.61
N GLU A 137 -19.93 7.13 8.45
CA GLU A 137 -20.17 8.42 9.09
C GLU A 137 -19.67 9.57 8.22
N TRP A 138 -20.52 10.58 7.98
CA TRP A 138 -20.19 11.70 7.09
C TRP A 138 -18.97 12.48 7.58
N GLU A 139 -18.92 12.77 8.88
CA GLU A 139 -17.83 13.50 9.53
C GLU A 139 -16.49 12.83 9.25
N ARG A 140 -16.45 11.50 9.40
CA ARG A 140 -15.25 10.70 9.16
C ARG A 140 -14.86 10.62 7.67
N ARG A 141 -15.81 10.76 6.74
CA ARG A 141 -15.49 10.87 5.29
C ARG A 141 -14.83 12.20 4.97
N THR A 142 -15.26 13.26 5.63
CA THR A 142 -14.82 14.63 5.37
C THR A 142 -13.61 15.07 6.19
N GLU A 143 -13.06 14.20 7.04
CA GLU A 143 -11.81 14.46 7.75
C GLU A 143 -10.70 14.88 6.76
N PRO A 144 -9.94 15.95 7.03
CA PRO A 144 -8.92 16.46 6.11
C PRO A 144 -7.92 15.41 5.64
N ASP A 145 -7.42 14.58 6.57
CA ASP A 145 -6.49 13.51 6.27
C ASP A 145 -7.12 12.45 5.36
N ASN A 146 -8.40 12.12 5.58
CA ASN A 146 -9.10 11.20 4.70
C ASN A 146 -9.24 11.76 3.28
N LEU A 147 -9.58 13.04 3.14
CA LEU A 147 -9.67 13.70 1.85
C LEU A 147 -8.31 13.75 1.12
N LYS A 148 -7.20 13.84 1.86
CA LYS A 148 -5.84 13.71 1.29
C LYS A 148 -5.61 12.33 0.71
N VAL A 149 -5.95 11.26 1.46
CA VAL A 149 -5.81 9.89 0.95
C VAL A 149 -6.72 9.64 -0.26
N ILE A 150 -7.96 10.13 -0.24
CA ILE A 150 -8.88 10.02 -1.38
C ILE A 150 -8.29 10.71 -2.61
N SER A 151 -7.81 11.94 -2.47
CA SER A 151 -7.23 12.69 -3.60
C SER A 151 -5.99 11.98 -4.15
N ALA A 152 -5.13 11.45 -3.28
CA ALA A 152 -3.95 10.71 -3.67
C ALA A 152 -4.27 9.36 -4.36
N ALA A 153 -5.42 8.76 -4.04
CA ALA A 153 -5.89 7.51 -4.59
C ALA A 153 -6.38 7.59 -6.04
N GLU A 154 -6.68 8.79 -6.54
CA GLU A 154 -7.04 9.04 -7.94
C GLU A 154 -5.83 9.00 -8.90
N GLY A 155 -4.61 8.97 -8.34
CA GLY A 155 -3.36 9.02 -9.10
C GLY A 155 -2.60 7.70 -9.21
N PHE A 156 -1.43 7.79 -9.84
CA PHE A 156 -0.47 6.69 -9.86
C PHE A 156 0.26 6.57 -8.53
N PHE A 157 0.58 5.33 -8.18
CA PHE A 157 1.49 5.00 -7.10
C PHE A 157 2.79 4.46 -7.67
N LYS A 158 3.90 5.10 -7.32
CA LYS A 158 5.26 4.63 -7.62
C LYS A 158 5.54 3.36 -6.83
N ILE A 159 6.01 2.31 -7.49
CA ILE A 159 6.33 1.02 -6.87
C ILE A 159 7.83 0.93 -6.58
N GLU A 160 8.19 0.75 -5.32
CA GLU A 160 9.58 0.70 -4.83
C GLU A 160 9.79 -0.46 -3.86
N GLY A 161 10.96 -1.09 -3.93
CA GLY A 161 11.33 -2.22 -3.07
C GLY A 161 11.56 -3.51 -3.87
N LYS A 162 12.65 -4.22 -3.55
CA LYS A 162 13.05 -5.45 -4.24
C LYS A 162 12.06 -6.61 -4.05
N LYS A 163 11.21 -6.52 -3.02
CA LYS A 163 10.18 -7.51 -2.67
C LYS A 163 8.81 -7.21 -3.30
N CYS A 164 8.67 -6.14 -4.10
CA CYS A 164 7.44 -5.88 -4.86
C CYS A 164 7.25 -6.90 -5.98
N LYS A 165 6.80 -8.10 -5.58
CA LYS A 165 6.57 -9.23 -6.46
C LYS A 165 5.09 -9.35 -6.81
N PHE A 166 4.58 -8.45 -7.65
CA PHE A 166 3.31 -8.66 -8.39
C PHE A 166 3.48 -9.36 -9.76
N PRO A 167 2.82 -10.51 -10.01
CA PRO A 167 2.87 -11.18 -11.30
C PRO A 167 2.69 -10.22 -12.50
N TYR A 168 3.41 -10.46 -13.61
CA TYR A 168 3.39 -9.61 -14.81
C TYR A 168 4.00 -8.20 -14.65
N MET A 169 4.70 -7.88 -13.56
CA MET A 169 5.50 -6.64 -13.45
C MET A 169 6.97 -6.76 -13.86
N TRP A 170 7.50 -7.99 -13.92
CA TRP A 170 8.84 -8.31 -14.42
C TRP A 170 8.70 -8.96 -15.77
#